data_AF-A0A6J1EKZ8-F1
#
_entry.id   AF-A0A6J1EKZ8-F1
#
_cell.length_a   1.000
_cell.length_b   1.000
_cell.length_c   1.000
_cell.angle_alpha   90.00
_cell.angle_beta   90.00
_cell.angle_gamma   90.00
#
_symmetry.space_group_name_H-M   'P 1'
#
loop_
_entity.id
_entity.type
_entity.pdbx_description
1 polymer ?
#
loop_
_entity_poly.entity_id
_entity_poly.type
_entity_poly.pdbx_seq_one_letter_code
_entity_poly.pdbx_strand_id
1 'polypeptide(L)'
;MKSLFKPKPRTPVDVVRQTRDLLMYTDRSPETKESKREEKMLELSKNVRELKSILYGNSESEPVAEACAQLTQEFFRENTLRLLINCLPKLNLETRKDATQVVANLQRQQVQSRLIASDYLEANIDLMDILIAGYENTDMALHYGAMLRECIRHQSVAKYVLESHHMKKFFDYIQLPNFDIAADAAATFKELLTRHKSTVAEFLSKNYDWFFAEYNLKLLESTNYITRRQAVKLLGDILLDRSNSAVMTRYVSSRDNLRIVMNLLRESSKSIQLEAFHVFKLFVANQNKPADIVGILVTNRSKLLRLFADFKTDKEDGQFEADKAHVVREIAALEPKGP
;
A
#
# COMPACT_ATOMS: atom_id res chain seq x y z
N MET A 1 36.67 45.44 17.38
CA MET A 1 36.82 44.48 16.28
C MET A 1 35.77 43.39 16.45
N LYS A 2 34.68 43.43 15.66
CA LYS A 2 33.69 42.35 15.65
C LYS A 2 34.28 41.19 14.86
N SER A 3 34.43 40.06 15.51
CA SER A 3 34.98 38.81 15.00
C SER A 3 34.39 38.45 13.62
N LEU A 4 35.28 38.30 12.64
CA LEU A 4 35.04 38.11 11.20
C LEU A 4 35.02 36.62 10.83
N PHE A 5 34.58 35.73 11.73
CA PHE A 5 34.44 34.31 11.42
C PHE A 5 33.01 34.05 10.95
N LYS A 6 32.82 33.88 9.63
CA LYS A 6 31.62 33.22 9.13
C LYS A 6 31.53 31.84 9.78
N PRO A 7 30.40 31.47 10.40
CA PRO A 7 30.26 30.13 10.97
C PRO A 7 30.52 29.09 9.88
N LYS A 8 31.30 28.06 10.22
CA LYS A 8 31.62 26.96 9.31
C LYS A 8 30.30 26.36 8.78
N PRO A 9 30.17 26.11 7.47
CA PRO A 9 28.95 25.49 6.94
C PRO A 9 28.74 24.14 7.64
N ARG A 10 27.51 23.89 8.11
CA ARG A 10 27.15 22.63 8.77
C ARG A 10 27.25 21.50 7.76
N THR A 11 27.91 20.40 8.15
CA THR A 11 27.94 19.20 7.33
C THR A 11 26.60 18.45 7.42
N PRO A 12 26.26 17.55 6.47
CA PRO A 12 25.05 16.75 6.56
C PRO A 12 24.95 15.96 7.88
N VAL A 13 26.08 15.47 8.37
CA VAL A 13 26.20 14.77 9.67
C VAL A 13 25.85 15.69 10.84
N ASP A 14 26.34 16.94 10.83
CA ASP A 14 26.04 17.91 11.89
C ASP A 14 24.54 18.23 11.95
N VAL A 15 23.89 18.38 10.78
CA VAL A 15 22.44 18.63 10.69
C VAL A 15 21.64 17.47 11.28
N VAL A 16 22.03 16.23 10.98
CA VAL A 16 21.37 15.03 11.54
C VAL A 16 21.53 14.99 13.07
N ARG A 17 22.74 15.19 13.59
CA ARG A 17 23.00 15.18 15.04
C ARG A 17 22.20 16.24 15.78
N GLN A 18 22.22 17.48 15.27
CA GLN A 18 21.44 18.57 15.87
C GLN A 18 19.93 18.29 15.79
N THR A 19 19.45 17.70 14.69
CA THR A 19 18.04 17.27 14.58
C THR A 19 17.71 16.23 15.66
N ARG A 20 18.56 15.22 15.84
CA ARG A 20 18.37 14.17 16.85
C ARG A 20 18.33 14.75 18.26
N ASP A 21 19.25 15.65 18.61
CA ASP A 21 19.28 16.29 19.93
C ASP A 21 18.00 17.08 20.21
N LEU A 22 17.47 17.79 19.20
CA LEU A 22 16.20 18.51 19.30
C LEU A 22 14.98 17.57 19.40
N LEU A 23 15.00 16.43 18.71
CA LEU A 23 13.98 15.40 18.84
C LEU A 23 14.00 14.79 20.25
N MET A 24 15.17 14.47 20.80
CA MET A 24 15.30 13.97 22.17
C MET A 24 14.79 14.99 23.21
N TYR A 25 15.06 16.29 22.99
CA TYR A 25 14.51 17.35 23.82
C TYR A 25 12.98 17.42 23.75
N THR A 26 12.43 17.30 22.54
CA THR A 26 10.98 17.30 22.28
C THR A 26 10.31 16.05 22.87
N ASP A 27 11.03 14.94 22.92
CA ASP A 27 10.50 13.70 23.46
C ASP A 27 10.35 13.75 24.98
N ARG A 28 11.37 14.29 25.67
CA ARG A 28 11.51 14.29 27.13
C ARG A 28 10.73 15.37 27.90
N SER A 29 10.12 16.37 27.25
CA SER A 29 9.66 17.60 27.93
C SER A 29 8.15 17.67 28.22
N PRO A 30 7.71 17.35 29.46
CA PRO A 30 6.47 17.87 30.00
C PRO A 30 6.62 19.21 30.76
N GLU A 31 7.82 19.64 31.19
CA GLU A 31 7.99 20.72 32.18
C GLU A 31 9.00 21.83 31.81
N THR A 32 9.00 22.34 30.57
CA THR A 32 9.83 23.50 30.19
C THR A 32 9.02 24.75 29.95
N LYS A 33 9.60 25.92 30.27
CA LYS A 33 9.05 27.24 29.92
C LYS A 33 8.66 27.26 28.44
N GLU A 34 7.43 27.64 28.16
CA GLU A 34 6.79 27.60 26.84
C GLU A 34 7.64 28.28 25.76
N SER A 35 8.21 29.45 26.06
CA SER A 35 9.08 30.19 25.12
C SER A 35 10.32 29.42 24.68
N LYS A 36 10.97 28.67 25.59
CA LYS A 36 12.14 27.85 25.26
C LYS A 36 11.75 26.63 24.41
N ARG A 37 10.55 26.09 24.65
CA ARG A 37 9.99 24.99 23.85
C ARG A 37 9.70 25.45 22.42
N GLU A 38 9.08 26.61 22.26
CA GLU A 38 8.81 27.21 20.94
C GLU A 38 10.10 27.46 20.15
N GLU A 39 11.12 28.04 20.78
CA GLU A 39 12.43 28.26 20.16
C GLU A 39 13.03 26.94 19.63
N LYS A 40 12.99 25.89 20.46
CA LYS A 40 13.50 24.56 20.08
C LYS A 40 12.69 23.90 18.97
N MET A 41 11.38 24.10 18.94
CA MET A 41 10.51 23.61 17.87
C MET A 41 10.76 24.34 16.53
N LEU A 42 11.03 25.64 16.56
CA LEU A 42 11.43 26.41 15.38
C LEU A 42 12.78 25.94 14.84
N GLU A 43 13.75 25.70 15.73
CA GLU A 43 15.06 25.15 15.37
C GLU A 43 14.94 23.76 14.74
N LEU A 44 14.09 22.90 15.31
CA LEU A 44 13.81 21.57 14.78
C LEU A 44 13.16 21.65 13.39
N SER A 45 12.17 22.53 13.22
CA SER A 45 11.50 22.76 11.93
C SER A 45 12.50 23.19 10.85
N LYS A 46 13.45 24.06 11.20
CA LYS A 46 14.53 24.50 10.30
C LYS A 46 15.45 23.35 9.90
N ASN A 47 15.85 22.51 10.86
CA ASN A 47 16.74 21.39 10.56
C ASN A 47 16.05 20.32 9.72
N VAL A 48 14.78 20.00 9.98
CA VAL A 48 14.01 19.04 9.15
C VAL A 48 13.91 19.54 7.70
N ARG A 49 13.69 20.85 7.51
CA ARG A 49 13.70 21.46 6.17
C ARG A 49 15.06 21.39 5.48
N GLU A 50 16.13 21.55 6.23
CA GLU A 50 17.49 21.42 5.69
C GLU A 50 17.83 19.98 5.33
N LEU A 51 17.44 18.99 6.15
CA LEU A 51 17.54 17.57 5.79
C LEU A 51 16.84 17.29 4.46
N LYS A 52 15.61 17.81 4.30
CA LYS A 52 14.88 17.72 3.03
C LYS A 52 15.64 18.39 1.88
N SER A 53 16.18 19.60 2.09
CA SER A 53 16.94 20.32 1.06
C SER A 53 18.21 19.57 0.64
N ILE A 54 18.87 18.85 1.55
CA ILE A 54 20.02 18.01 1.21
C ILE A 54 19.56 16.83 0.33
N LEU A 55 18.44 16.20 0.67
CA LEU A 55 17.93 15.00 0.00
C LEU A 55 17.24 15.24 -1.35
N TYR A 56 16.63 16.40 -1.54
CA TYR A 56 15.88 16.76 -2.76
C TYR A 56 16.53 17.88 -3.58
N GLY A 57 17.55 18.55 -3.05
CA GLY A 57 18.04 19.81 -3.59
C GLY A 57 17.11 20.98 -3.26
N ASN A 58 17.34 22.10 -3.94
CA ASN A 58 16.53 23.32 -3.85
C ASN A 58 16.43 23.97 -5.24
N SER A 59 15.90 25.20 -5.32
CA SER A 59 15.77 25.92 -6.60
C SER A 59 17.10 26.27 -7.28
N GLU A 60 18.21 26.20 -6.55
CA GLU A 60 19.53 26.63 -7.02
C GLU A 60 20.50 25.46 -7.24
N SER A 61 20.25 24.30 -6.62
CA SER A 61 21.18 23.19 -6.60
C SER A 61 20.47 21.83 -6.53
N GLU A 62 20.97 20.89 -7.32
CA GLU A 62 20.59 19.48 -7.26
C GLU A 62 21.17 18.79 -6.02
N PRO A 63 20.54 17.70 -5.52
CA PRO A 63 21.06 16.96 -4.38
C PRO A 63 22.41 16.29 -4.70
N VAL A 64 23.40 16.51 -3.85
CA VAL A 64 24.73 15.91 -4.00
C VAL A 64 24.74 14.50 -3.42
N ALA A 65 25.03 13.49 -4.24
CA ALA A 65 24.97 12.08 -3.86
C ALA A 65 25.78 11.74 -2.60
N GLU A 66 26.99 12.29 -2.47
CA GLU A 66 27.83 12.10 -1.28
C GLU A 66 27.18 12.68 -0.01
N ALA A 67 26.58 13.87 -0.10
CA ALA A 67 25.90 14.50 1.02
C ALA A 67 24.66 13.71 1.45
N CYS A 68 23.88 13.21 0.47
CA CYS A 68 22.76 12.31 0.72
C CYS A 68 23.20 11.02 1.42
N ALA A 69 24.30 10.41 0.97
CA ALA A 69 24.82 9.18 1.56
C ALA A 69 25.30 9.40 3.01
N GLN A 70 26.03 10.49 3.27
CA GLN A 70 26.49 10.87 4.62
C GLN A 70 25.31 11.13 5.57
N LEU A 71 24.31 11.89 5.11
CA LEU A 71 23.07 12.14 5.86
C LEU A 71 22.36 10.82 6.19
N THR A 72 22.16 9.97 5.19
CA THR A 72 21.45 8.69 5.33
C THR A 72 22.15 7.78 6.34
N GLN A 73 23.47 7.66 6.24
CA GLN A 73 24.27 6.85 7.16
C GLN A 73 24.14 7.33 8.60
N GLU A 74 24.32 8.64 8.86
CA GLU A 74 24.21 9.19 10.21
C GLU A 74 22.77 9.09 10.75
N PHE A 75 21.76 9.26 9.90
CA PHE A 75 20.35 9.26 10.30
C PHE A 75 19.94 7.90 10.89
N PHE A 76 20.34 6.80 10.24
CA PHE A 76 20.02 5.45 10.70
C PHE A 76 20.95 4.97 11.83
N ARG A 77 22.20 5.42 11.88
CA ARG A 77 23.21 4.96 12.86
C ARG A 77 22.75 5.07 14.33
N GLU A 78 22.06 6.15 14.66
CA GLU A 78 21.70 6.52 16.05
C GLU A 78 20.18 6.59 16.26
N ASN A 79 19.41 5.77 15.52
CA ASN A 79 17.97 5.59 15.71
C ASN A 79 17.14 6.90 15.55
N THR A 80 17.61 7.83 14.71
CA THR A 80 16.94 9.12 14.48
C THR A 80 15.55 8.93 13.87
N LEU A 81 15.36 7.90 13.04
CA LEU A 81 14.05 7.60 12.43
C LEU A 81 12.99 7.32 13.51
N ARG A 82 13.30 6.51 14.53
CA ARG A 82 12.35 6.22 15.62
C ARG A 82 11.97 7.47 16.38
N LEU A 83 12.96 8.29 16.74
CA LEU A 83 12.71 9.54 17.44
C LEU A 83 11.84 10.48 16.60
N LEU A 84 12.09 10.57 15.30
CA LEU A 84 11.30 11.39 14.38
C LEU A 84 9.85 10.89 14.29
N ILE A 85 9.63 9.58 14.15
CA ILE A 85 8.29 8.97 14.13
C ILE A 85 7.55 9.28 15.44
N ASN A 86 8.17 9.04 16.60
CA ASN A 86 7.53 9.27 17.91
C ASN A 86 7.22 10.75 18.17
N CYS A 87 8.07 11.66 17.68
CA CYS A 87 7.87 13.09 17.85
C CYS A 87 6.94 13.70 16.80
N LEU A 88 6.64 13.02 15.70
CA LEU A 88 5.85 13.55 14.57
C LEU A 88 4.52 14.21 15.01
N PRO A 89 3.73 13.64 15.94
CA PRO A 89 2.50 14.25 16.42
C PRO A 89 2.72 15.59 17.15
N LYS A 90 3.91 15.79 17.73
CA LYS A 90 4.28 17.02 18.46
C LYS A 90 4.67 18.16 17.51
N LEU A 91 4.90 17.88 16.23
CA LEU A 91 5.36 18.87 15.24
C LEU A 91 4.19 19.62 14.58
N ASN A 92 4.46 20.81 14.04
CA ASN A 92 3.50 21.53 13.20
C ASN A 92 3.31 20.84 11.84
N LEU A 93 2.21 21.16 11.14
CA LEU A 93 1.84 20.51 9.87
C LEU A 93 2.94 20.56 8.80
N GLU A 94 3.59 21.71 8.62
CA GLU A 94 4.62 21.87 7.59
C GLU A 94 5.84 20.99 7.88
N THR A 95 6.22 20.91 9.15
CA THR A 95 7.34 20.08 9.59
C THR A 95 7.00 18.60 9.51
N ARG A 96 5.74 18.20 9.75
CA ARG A 96 5.26 16.82 9.49
C ARG A 96 5.38 16.45 8.01
N LYS A 97 5.00 17.36 7.10
CA LYS A 97 5.15 17.16 5.65
C LYS A 97 6.62 17.01 5.25
N ASP A 98 7.48 17.91 5.70
CA ASP A 98 8.93 17.85 5.43
C ASP A 98 9.55 16.55 5.99
N ALA A 99 9.21 16.18 7.23
CA ALA A 99 9.66 14.93 7.85
C ALA A 99 9.19 13.69 7.08
N THR A 100 7.95 13.68 6.60
CA THR A 100 7.41 12.59 5.76
C THR A 100 8.23 12.43 4.48
N GLN A 101 8.57 13.53 3.82
CA GLN A 101 9.40 13.52 2.61
C GLN A 101 10.83 13.07 2.89
N VAL A 102 11.42 13.51 4.01
CA VAL A 102 12.75 13.03 4.45
C VAL A 102 12.73 11.52 4.63
N VAL A 103 11.78 10.97 5.40
CA VAL A 103 11.66 9.52 5.62
C VAL A 103 11.48 8.76 4.32
N ALA A 104 10.62 9.25 3.43
CA ALA A 104 10.36 8.64 2.12
C ALA A 104 11.62 8.57 1.25
N ASN A 105 12.38 9.65 1.18
CA ASN A 105 13.60 9.72 0.38
C ASN A 105 14.67 8.78 0.93
N LEU A 106 14.87 8.76 2.26
CA LEU A 106 15.85 7.92 2.93
C LEU A 106 15.68 6.42 2.63
N GLN A 107 14.45 5.94 2.40
CA GLN A 107 14.21 4.53 2.05
C GLN A 107 14.85 4.11 0.72
N ARG A 108 15.16 5.08 -0.16
CA ARG A 108 15.67 4.84 -1.52
C ARG A 108 17.14 5.17 -1.66
N GLN A 109 17.76 5.76 -0.64
CA GLN A 109 19.16 6.19 -0.68
C GLN A 109 20.11 5.00 -0.61
N GLN A 110 21.09 4.99 -1.52
CA GLN A 110 22.16 4.00 -1.53
C GLN A 110 23.39 4.57 -0.84
N VAL A 111 23.88 3.86 0.18
CA VAL A 111 25.14 4.14 0.85
C VAL A 111 26.10 3.02 0.50
N GLN A 112 27.21 3.34 -0.17
CA GLN A 112 28.16 2.34 -0.68
C GLN A 112 27.46 1.24 -1.51
N SER A 113 26.54 1.65 -2.38
CA SER A 113 25.72 0.77 -3.23
C SER A 113 24.79 -0.19 -2.48
N ARG A 114 24.47 0.09 -1.20
CA ARG A 114 23.53 -0.69 -0.38
C ARG A 114 22.38 0.17 0.14
N LEU A 115 21.19 -0.42 0.24
CA LEU A 115 20.01 0.20 0.85
C LEU A 115 20.01 -0.08 2.36
N ILE A 116 20.82 0.67 3.11
CA ILE A 116 20.97 0.48 4.57
C ILE A 116 19.67 0.71 5.36
N ALA A 117 18.68 1.36 4.76
CA ALA A 117 17.35 1.52 5.35
C ALA A 117 16.65 0.18 5.59
N SER A 118 16.85 -0.81 4.71
CA SER A 118 16.29 -2.16 4.87
C SER A 118 16.84 -2.83 6.13
N ASP A 119 18.17 -2.81 6.29
CA ASP A 119 18.86 -3.42 7.45
C ASP A 119 18.42 -2.76 8.76
N TYR A 120 18.30 -1.43 8.75
CA TYR A 120 17.82 -0.68 9.91
C TYR A 120 16.39 -1.06 10.30
N LEU A 121 15.48 -1.15 9.32
CA LEU A 121 14.08 -1.45 9.56
C LEU A 121 13.90 -2.88 10.06
N GLU A 122 14.70 -3.84 9.57
CA GLU A 122 14.70 -5.21 10.08
C GLU A 122 15.09 -5.27 11.56
N ALA A 123 16.06 -4.46 11.98
CA ALA A 123 16.46 -4.32 13.39
C ALA A 123 15.47 -3.50 14.25
N ASN A 124 14.52 -2.78 13.64
CA ASN A 124 13.56 -1.88 14.31
C ASN A 124 12.13 -2.10 13.78
N ILE A 125 11.76 -3.35 13.56
CA ILE A 125 10.56 -3.71 12.79
C ILE A 125 9.24 -3.27 13.47
N ASP A 126 9.27 -3.12 14.80
CA ASP A 126 8.16 -2.58 15.61
C ASP A 126 7.77 -1.15 15.23
N LEU A 127 8.62 -0.42 14.50
CA LEU A 127 8.23 0.87 13.89
C LEU A 127 7.03 0.71 12.94
N MET A 128 6.87 -0.46 12.29
CA MET A 128 5.73 -0.70 11.42
C MET A 128 4.43 -0.73 12.22
N ASP A 129 4.44 -1.27 13.44
CA ASP A 129 3.26 -1.32 14.31
C ASP A 129 2.80 0.09 14.66
N ILE A 130 3.74 0.99 14.94
CA ILE A 130 3.48 2.41 15.21
C ILE A 130 2.88 3.09 13.97
N LEU A 131 3.49 2.91 12.80
CA LEU A 131 3.00 3.53 11.56
C LEU A 131 1.61 3.01 11.17
N ILE A 132 1.33 1.72 11.37
CA ILE A 132 0.03 1.12 11.04
C ILE A 132 -1.05 1.53 12.05
N ALA A 133 -0.74 1.59 13.34
CA ALA A 133 -1.65 2.15 14.35
C ALA A 133 -1.96 3.64 14.06
N GLY A 134 -1.06 4.31 13.35
CA GLY A 134 -1.20 5.67 12.86
C GLY A 134 -2.49 5.99 12.09
N TYR A 135 -3.08 5.01 11.40
CA TYR A 135 -4.37 5.19 10.70
C TYR A 135 -5.54 5.46 11.66
N GLU A 136 -5.42 5.13 12.94
CA GLU A 136 -6.42 5.40 13.98
C GLU A 136 -6.41 6.89 14.41
N ASN A 137 -5.41 7.67 14.00
CA ASN A 137 -5.31 9.11 14.27
C ASN A 137 -5.45 9.91 12.97
N THR A 138 -6.55 10.65 12.84
CA THR A 138 -6.88 11.41 11.62
C THR A 138 -5.83 12.45 11.22
N ASP A 139 -5.16 13.08 12.18
CA ASP A 139 -4.16 14.12 11.92
C ASP A 139 -2.81 13.55 11.46
N MET A 140 -2.59 12.26 11.71
CA MET A 140 -1.33 11.57 11.47
C MET A 140 -1.42 10.51 10.37
N ALA A 141 -2.63 10.02 10.08
CA ALA A 141 -2.86 8.87 9.20
C ALA A 141 -2.17 9.02 7.83
N LEU A 142 -2.30 10.16 7.17
CA LEU A 142 -1.69 10.38 5.84
C LEU A 142 -0.15 10.48 5.91
N HIS A 143 0.40 11.00 7.02
CA HIS A 143 1.84 11.06 7.22
C HIS A 143 2.43 9.67 7.47
N TYR A 144 1.82 8.93 8.39
CA TYR A 144 2.27 7.58 8.72
C TYR A 144 2.00 6.58 7.60
N GLY A 145 0.87 6.69 6.89
CA GLY A 145 0.58 5.89 5.70
C GLY A 145 1.58 6.12 4.58
N ALA A 146 1.98 7.36 4.33
CA ALA A 146 3.03 7.69 3.36
C ALA A 146 4.40 7.12 3.78
N MET A 147 4.80 7.26 5.05
CA MET A 147 6.04 6.65 5.55
C MET A 147 6.01 5.12 5.44
N LEU A 148 4.90 4.50 5.84
CA LEU A 148 4.70 3.05 5.78
C LEU A 148 4.83 2.52 4.36
N ARG A 149 4.21 3.18 3.37
CA ARG A 149 4.32 2.78 1.96
C ARG A 149 5.75 2.75 1.45
N GLU A 150 6.58 3.68 1.91
CA GLU A 150 8.00 3.69 1.54
C GLU A 150 8.79 2.58 2.25
N CYS A 151 8.45 2.26 3.50
CA CYS A 151 9.07 1.16 4.24
C CYS A 151 8.74 -0.22 3.64
N ILE A 152 7.48 -0.48 3.24
CA ILE A 152 7.07 -1.77 2.64
C ILE A 152 7.66 -2.01 1.23
N ARG A 153 8.41 -1.04 0.68
CA ARG A 153 9.22 -1.29 -0.52
C ARG A 153 10.31 -2.32 -0.28
N HIS A 154 10.76 -2.47 0.96
CA HIS A 154 11.70 -3.51 1.37
C HIS A 154 10.95 -4.82 1.64
N GLN A 155 11.42 -5.93 1.06
CA GLN A 155 10.71 -7.21 1.11
C GLN A 155 10.57 -7.76 2.54
N SER A 156 11.60 -7.61 3.38
CA SER A 156 11.58 -8.02 4.79
C SER A 156 10.46 -7.32 5.57
N VAL A 157 10.30 -6.02 5.34
CA VAL A 157 9.28 -5.19 5.97
C VAL A 157 7.88 -5.56 5.49
N ALA A 158 7.67 -5.70 4.18
CA ALA A 158 6.38 -6.13 3.64
C ALA A 158 5.97 -7.52 4.15
N LYS A 159 6.93 -8.46 4.23
CA LYS A 159 6.71 -9.80 4.79
C LYS A 159 6.23 -9.71 6.24
N TYR A 160 6.90 -8.92 7.07
CA TYR A 160 6.48 -8.71 8.46
C TYR A 160 5.03 -8.21 8.55
N VAL A 161 4.68 -7.17 7.77
CA VAL A 161 3.32 -6.60 7.82
C VAL A 161 2.27 -7.62 7.36
N LEU A 162 2.53 -8.36 6.27
CA LEU A 162 1.64 -9.41 5.77
C LEU A 162 1.39 -10.51 6.81
N GLU A 163 2.44 -10.95 7.50
CA GLU A 163 2.37 -12.05 8.48
C GLU A 163 1.86 -11.59 9.87
N SER A 164 1.76 -10.28 10.10
CA SER A 164 1.32 -9.72 11.37
C SER A 164 -0.21 -9.67 11.53
N HIS A 165 -0.65 -9.47 12.77
CA HIS A 165 -2.07 -9.23 13.08
C HIS A 165 -2.59 -7.92 12.45
N HIS A 166 -1.70 -6.99 12.08
CA HIS A 166 -2.06 -5.73 11.45
C HIS A 166 -2.69 -5.91 10.06
N MET A 167 -2.39 -7.00 9.36
CA MET A 167 -2.95 -7.24 8.03
C MET A 167 -4.50 -7.24 8.03
N LYS A 168 -5.11 -7.71 9.13
CA LYS A 168 -6.57 -7.69 9.30
C LYS A 168 -7.14 -6.28 9.49
N LYS A 169 -6.39 -5.36 10.10
CA LYS A 169 -6.84 -3.98 10.34
C LYS A 169 -7.06 -3.21 9.04
N PHE A 170 -6.32 -3.54 7.97
CA PHE A 170 -6.51 -2.87 6.67
C PHE A 170 -7.92 -3.03 6.10
N PHE A 171 -8.60 -4.16 6.35
CA PHE A 171 -10.00 -4.32 5.91
C PHE A 171 -10.94 -3.30 6.54
N ASP A 172 -10.62 -2.83 7.74
CA ASP A 172 -11.39 -1.80 8.44
C ASP A 172 -10.91 -0.40 8.02
N TYR A 173 -9.59 -0.18 7.91
CA TYR A 173 -9.02 1.11 7.50
C TYR A 173 -9.45 1.56 6.10
N ILE A 174 -9.55 0.63 5.14
CA ILE A 174 -10.02 0.89 3.76
C ILE A 174 -11.47 1.36 3.72
N GLN A 175 -12.22 1.17 4.81
CA GLN A 175 -13.63 1.52 4.92
C GLN A 175 -13.87 2.67 5.90
N LEU A 176 -12.81 3.38 6.32
CA LEU A 176 -12.95 4.55 7.17
C LEU A 176 -13.81 5.64 6.50
N PRO A 177 -14.60 6.41 7.28
CA PRO A 177 -15.45 7.47 6.73
C PRO A 177 -14.65 8.59 6.04
N ASN A 178 -13.42 8.84 6.48
CA ASN A 178 -12.54 9.79 5.84
C ASN A 178 -11.97 9.19 4.55
N PHE A 179 -12.44 9.72 3.42
CA PHE A 179 -12.09 9.23 2.10
C PHE A 179 -10.57 9.24 1.82
N ASP A 180 -9.87 10.31 2.19
CA ASP A 180 -8.43 10.43 1.92
C ASP A 180 -7.65 9.36 2.69
N ILE A 181 -8.03 9.12 3.95
CA ILE A 181 -7.40 8.09 4.79
C ILE A 181 -7.72 6.68 4.27
N ALA A 182 -8.98 6.42 3.92
CA ALA A 182 -9.40 5.14 3.37
C ALA A 182 -8.70 4.82 2.04
N ALA A 183 -8.57 5.82 1.16
CA ALA A 183 -7.85 5.69 -0.11
C ALA A 183 -6.36 5.44 0.09
N ASP A 184 -5.73 6.11 1.07
CA ASP A 184 -4.33 5.92 1.45
C ASP A 184 -4.09 4.50 2.01
N ALA A 185 -4.98 4.01 2.88
CA ALA A 185 -4.97 2.64 3.38
C ALA A 185 -5.15 1.61 2.25
N ALA A 186 -6.06 1.87 1.30
CA ALA A 186 -6.28 1.01 0.15
C ALA A 186 -5.05 0.95 -0.78
N ALA A 187 -4.36 2.07 -0.98
CA ALA A 187 -3.11 2.11 -1.73
C ALA A 187 -2.02 1.26 -1.05
N THR A 188 -1.89 1.40 0.27
CA THR A 188 -0.93 0.61 1.07
C THR A 188 -1.24 -0.89 1.01
N PHE A 189 -2.50 -1.26 1.20
CA PHE A 189 -2.98 -2.65 1.10
C PHE A 189 -2.73 -3.25 -0.29
N LYS A 190 -3.00 -2.47 -1.35
CA LYS A 190 -2.67 -2.87 -2.72
C LYS A 190 -1.17 -3.10 -2.90
N GLU A 191 -0.31 -2.22 -2.40
CA GLU A 191 1.14 -2.38 -2.52
C GLU A 191 1.63 -3.66 -1.82
N LEU A 192 1.14 -3.91 -0.59
CA LEU A 192 1.44 -5.13 0.16
C LEU A 192 1.09 -6.40 -0.64
N LEU A 193 -0.05 -6.39 -1.33
CA LEU A 193 -0.58 -7.54 -2.07
C LEU A 193 -0.11 -7.66 -3.53
N THR A 194 0.71 -6.72 -4.02
CA THR A 194 1.09 -6.73 -5.45
C THR A 194 2.57 -6.47 -5.73
N ARG A 195 3.34 -5.95 -4.76
CA ARG A 195 4.75 -5.59 -4.97
C ARG A 195 5.68 -6.82 -4.98
N HIS A 196 5.73 -7.56 -3.88
CA HIS A 196 6.71 -8.64 -3.67
C HIS A 196 6.10 -9.99 -4.03
N LYS A 197 6.12 -10.32 -5.33
CA LYS A 197 5.32 -11.41 -5.92
C LYS A 197 5.43 -12.76 -5.21
N SER A 198 6.65 -13.21 -4.92
CA SER A 198 6.90 -14.49 -4.23
C SER A 198 6.38 -14.47 -2.79
N THR A 199 6.65 -13.40 -2.04
CA THR A 199 6.18 -13.22 -0.66
C THR A 199 4.65 -13.18 -0.58
N VAL A 200 4.00 -12.48 -1.52
CA VAL A 200 2.53 -12.43 -1.59
C VAL A 200 1.95 -13.81 -1.91
N ALA A 201 2.53 -14.52 -2.88
CA ALA A 201 2.07 -15.86 -3.26
C ALA A 201 2.16 -16.85 -2.10
N GLU A 202 3.27 -16.82 -1.35
CA GLU A 202 3.45 -17.61 -0.13
C GLU A 202 2.40 -17.25 0.92
N PHE A 203 2.24 -15.95 1.21
CA PHE A 203 1.27 -15.44 2.17
C PHE A 203 -0.16 -15.89 1.82
N LEU A 204 -0.63 -15.62 0.59
CA LEU A 204 -1.98 -15.95 0.16
C LEU A 204 -2.25 -17.45 0.13
N SER A 205 -1.24 -18.26 -0.22
CA SER A 205 -1.38 -19.72 -0.21
C SER A 205 -1.54 -20.26 1.20
N LYS A 206 -0.73 -19.77 2.16
CA LYS A 206 -0.77 -20.17 3.56
C LYS A 206 -2.02 -19.68 4.29
N ASN A 207 -2.53 -18.51 3.92
CA ASN A 207 -3.58 -17.78 4.62
C ASN A 207 -4.91 -17.74 3.87
N TYR A 208 -5.06 -18.58 2.84
CA TYR A 208 -6.13 -18.51 1.86
C TYR A 208 -7.52 -18.36 2.49
N ASP A 209 -7.88 -19.25 3.41
CA ASP A 209 -9.24 -19.38 3.90
C ASP A 209 -9.71 -18.13 4.64
N TRP A 210 -8.94 -17.66 5.62
CA TRP A 210 -9.34 -16.45 6.36
C TRP A 210 -9.20 -15.20 5.50
N PHE A 211 -8.16 -15.10 4.67
CA PHE A 211 -7.91 -13.90 3.87
C PHE A 211 -9.04 -13.68 2.88
N PHE A 212 -9.41 -14.69 2.10
CA PHE A 212 -10.48 -14.54 1.11
C PHE A 212 -11.87 -14.49 1.75
N ALA A 213 -12.08 -15.11 2.91
CA ALA A 213 -13.32 -14.90 3.67
C ALA A 213 -13.52 -13.42 4.05
N GLU A 214 -12.49 -12.79 4.64
CA GLU A 214 -12.51 -11.36 4.98
C GLU A 214 -12.57 -10.48 3.73
N TYR A 215 -11.79 -10.78 2.69
CA TYR A 215 -11.77 -10.01 1.44
C TYR A 215 -13.13 -10.00 0.74
N ASN A 216 -13.77 -11.16 0.65
CA ASN A 216 -15.09 -11.29 0.05
C ASN A 216 -16.12 -10.51 0.86
N LEU A 217 -16.24 -10.81 2.17
CA LEU A 217 -17.26 -10.25 3.04
C LEU A 217 -17.11 -8.74 3.23
N LYS A 218 -15.89 -8.28 3.54
CA LYS A 218 -15.65 -6.88 3.89
C LYS A 218 -15.43 -5.97 2.69
N LEU A 219 -14.93 -6.49 1.55
CA LEU A 219 -14.57 -5.63 0.41
C LEU A 219 -15.44 -5.86 -0.82
N LEU A 220 -15.56 -7.10 -1.31
CA LEU A 220 -16.35 -7.38 -2.52
C LEU A 220 -17.85 -7.21 -2.29
N GLU A 221 -18.33 -7.56 -1.10
CA GLU A 221 -19.72 -7.44 -0.68
C GLU A 221 -19.98 -6.15 0.12
N SER A 222 -18.99 -5.25 0.24
CA SER A 222 -19.12 -3.97 0.93
C SER A 222 -20.28 -3.15 0.35
N THR A 223 -20.99 -2.39 1.17
CA THR A 223 -22.00 -1.44 0.67
C THR A 223 -21.38 -0.21 0.01
N ASN A 224 -20.09 0.07 0.27
CA ASN A 224 -19.36 1.18 -0.32
C ASN A 224 -18.94 0.87 -1.76
N TYR A 225 -19.47 1.67 -2.70
CA TYR A 225 -19.18 1.56 -4.13
C TYR A 225 -17.68 1.60 -4.46
N ILE A 226 -16.93 2.53 -3.85
CA ILE A 226 -15.52 2.74 -4.14
C ILE A 226 -14.71 1.54 -3.65
N THR A 227 -15.01 1.06 -2.43
CA THR A 227 -14.40 -0.15 -1.86
C THR A 227 -14.63 -1.35 -2.79
N ARG A 228 -15.87 -1.63 -3.20
CA ARG A 228 -16.17 -2.74 -4.13
C ARG A 228 -15.39 -2.62 -5.43
N ARG A 229 -15.41 -1.43 -6.05
CA ARG A 229 -14.73 -1.18 -7.32
C ARG A 229 -13.22 -1.44 -7.22
N GLN A 230 -12.57 -0.91 -6.18
CA GLN A 230 -11.13 -1.11 -5.97
C GLN A 230 -10.81 -2.57 -5.64
N ALA A 231 -11.65 -3.23 -4.85
CA ALA A 231 -11.46 -4.62 -4.44
C ALA A 231 -11.61 -5.61 -5.60
N VAL A 232 -12.58 -5.41 -6.50
CA VAL A 232 -12.71 -6.27 -7.69
C VAL A 232 -11.51 -6.12 -8.61
N LYS A 233 -11.05 -4.88 -8.83
CA LYS A 233 -9.84 -4.62 -9.61
C LYS A 233 -8.61 -5.30 -9.00
N LEU A 234 -8.41 -5.13 -7.70
CA LEU A 234 -7.28 -5.74 -6.98
C LEU A 234 -7.37 -7.27 -6.98
N LEU A 235 -8.57 -7.84 -6.88
CA LEU A 235 -8.75 -9.29 -7.03
C LEU A 235 -8.29 -9.77 -8.41
N GLY A 236 -8.65 -9.04 -9.47
CA GLY A 236 -8.13 -9.29 -10.81
C GLY A 236 -6.60 -9.25 -10.87
N ASP A 237 -5.99 -8.19 -10.33
CA ASP A 237 -4.53 -8.01 -10.26
C ASP A 237 -3.85 -9.19 -9.52
N ILE A 238 -4.45 -9.67 -8.42
CA ILE A 238 -3.94 -10.81 -7.63
C ILE A 238 -4.04 -12.12 -8.41
N LEU A 239 -5.21 -12.43 -8.96
CA LEU A 239 -5.48 -13.73 -9.59
C LEU A 239 -4.79 -13.88 -10.96
N LEU A 240 -4.54 -12.78 -11.67
CA LEU A 240 -3.83 -12.79 -12.96
C LEU A 240 -2.31 -12.86 -12.82
N ASP A 241 -1.76 -12.64 -11.62
CA ASP A 241 -0.33 -12.78 -11.38
C ASP A 241 0.10 -14.24 -11.47
N ARG A 242 1.12 -14.52 -12.28
CA ARG A 242 1.63 -15.89 -12.52
C ARG A 242 2.11 -16.57 -11.24
N SER A 243 2.64 -15.80 -10.29
CA SER A 243 3.12 -16.30 -9.00
C SER A 243 1.97 -16.83 -8.14
N ASN A 244 0.75 -16.35 -8.37
CA ASN A 244 -0.46 -16.73 -7.65
C ASN A 244 -1.26 -17.84 -8.34
N SER A 245 -0.68 -18.59 -9.28
CA SER A 245 -1.40 -19.61 -10.06
C SER A 245 -2.14 -20.67 -9.21
N ALA A 246 -1.53 -21.13 -8.12
CA ALA A 246 -2.18 -22.05 -7.17
C ALA A 246 -3.37 -21.40 -6.46
N VAL A 247 -3.20 -20.16 -5.98
CA VAL A 247 -4.26 -19.36 -5.35
C VAL A 247 -5.40 -19.11 -6.32
N MET A 248 -5.08 -18.74 -7.56
CA MET A 248 -6.05 -18.52 -8.64
C MET A 248 -6.85 -19.78 -8.90
N THR A 249 -6.19 -20.92 -9.09
CA THR A 249 -6.84 -22.21 -9.35
C THR A 249 -7.81 -22.59 -8.23
N ARG A 250 -7.41 -22.38 -6.97
CA ARG A 250 -8.28 -22.60 -5.80
C ARG A 250 -9.47 -21.63 -5.80
N TYR A 251 -9.24 -20.34 -6.10
CA TYR A 251 -10.29 -19.32 -6.14
C TYR A 251 -11.35 -19.58 -7.20
N VAL A 252 -10.93 -19.93 -8.42
CA VAL A 252 -11.86 -20.17 -9.54
C VAL A 252 -12.54 -21.53 -9.50
N SER A 253 -12.21 -22.35 -8.51
CA SER A 253 -12.85 -23.64 -8.24
C SER A 253 -13.88 -23.56 -7.12
N SER A 254 -14.11 -22.38 -6.52
CA SER A 254 -15.09 -22.18 -5.45
C SER A 254 -16.42 -21.64 -5.99
N ARG A 255 -17.50 -22.37 -5.70
CA ARG A 255 -18.87 -21.98 -6.01
C ARG A 255 -19.27 -20.64 -5.36
N ASP A 256 -18.85 -20.40 -4.12
CA ASP A 256 -19.21 -19.17 -3.41
C ASP A 256 -18.52 -17.96 -4.05
N ASN A 257 -17.24 -18.10 -4.43
CA ASN A 257 -16.53 -17.06 -5.16
C ASN A 257 -17.18 -16.77 -6.51
N LEU A 258 -17.58 -17.81 -7.27
CA LEU A 258 -18.29 -17.61 -8.53
C LEU A 258 -19.58 -16.82 -8.32
N ARG A 259 -20.36 -17.15 -7.28
CA ARG A 259 -21.61 -16.44 -6.96
C ARG A 259 -21.36 -14.96 -6.69
N ILE A 260 -20.34 -14.62 -5.91
CA ILE A 260 -19.97 -13.21 -5.63
C ILE A 260 -19.63 -12.49 -6.93
N VAL A 261 -18.76 -13.07 -7.76
CA VAL A 261 -18.34 -12.48 -9.05
C VAL A 261 -19.53 -12.32 -10.02
N MET A 262 -20.44 -13.30 -10.08
CA MET A 262 -21.66 -13.21 -10.89
C MET A 262 -22.64 -12.14 -10.39
N ASN A 263 -22.68 -11.87 -9.08
CA ASN A 263 -23.45 -10.73 -8.55
C ASN A 263 -22.82 -9.40 -8.95
N LEU A 264 -21.49 -9.28 -8.88
CA LEU A 264 -20.76 -8.09 -9.32
C LEU A 264 -20.94 -7.79 -10.82
N LEU A 265 -21.04 -8.83 -11.66
CA LEU A 265 -21.40 -8.69 -13.08
C LEU A 265 -22.79 -8.09 -13.31
N ARG A 266 -23.67 -8.11 -12.31
CA ARG A 266 -25.04 -7.57 -12.36
C ARG A 266 -25.17 -6.19 -11.73
N GLU A 267 -24.10 -5.64 -11.17
CA GLU A 267 -24.10 -4.29 -10.59
C GLU A 267 -24.48 -3.24 -11.63
N SER A 268 -25.10 -2.14 -11.23
CA SER A 268 -25.44 -1.03 -12.14
C SER A 268 -24.21 -0.31 -12.69
N SER A 269 -23.09 -0.35 -11.96
CA SER A 269 -21.85 0.33 -12.38
C SER A 269 -21.12 -0.45 -13.46
N LYS A 270 -21.01 0.14 -14.65
CA LYS A 270 -20.22 -0.40 -15.77
C LYS A 270 -18.76 -0.66 -15.40
N SER A 271 -18.16 0.18 -14.56
CA SER A 271 -16.78 -0.04 -14.11
C SER A 271 -16.63 -1.28 -13.23
N ILE A 272 -17.60 -1.59 -12.36
CA ILE A 272 -17.57 -2.82 -11.56
C ILE A 272 -17.81 -4.03 -12.45
N GLN A 273 -18.78 -3.95 -13.37
CA GLN A 273 -19.06 -5.02 -14.34
C GLN A 273 -17.80 -5.39 -15.14
N LEU A 274 -17.04 -4.39 -15.59
CA LEU A 274 -15.82 -4.60 -16.38
C LEU A 274 -14.73 -5.33 -15.59
N GLU A 275 -14.44 -4.86 -14.38
CA GLU A 275 -13.44 -5.52 -13.53
C GLU A 275 -13.91 -6.92 -13.10
N ALA A 276 -15.22 -7.10 -12.83
CA ALA A 276 -15.80 -8.40 -12.50
C ALA A 276 -15.71 -9.39 -13.67
N PHE A 277 -15.81 -8.90 -14.90
CA PHE A 277 -15.61 -9.73 -16.10
C PHE A 277 -14.19 -10.26 -16.20
N HIS A 278 -13.17 -9.45 -15.89
CA HIS A 278 -11.77 -9.91 -15.89
C HIS A 278 -11.50 -11.02 -14.87
N VAL A 279 -12.24 -11.04 -13.75
CA VAL A 279 -12.20 -12.15 -12.79
C VAL A 279 -13.05 -13.34 -13.29
N PHE A 280 -14.27 -13.08 -13.76
CA PHE A 280 -15.21 -14.11 -14.23
C PHE A 280 -14.64 -14.95 -15.37
N LYS A 281 -13.93 -14.33 -16.32
CA LYS A 281 -13.31 -15.07 -17.44
C LYS A 281 -12.36 -16.16 -16.96
N LEU A 282 -11.76 -16.03 -15.77
CA LEU A 282 -10.88 -17.07 -15.21
C LEU A 282 -11.66 -18.32 -14.78
N PHE A 283 -12.88 -18.17 -14.28
CA PHE A 283 -13.78 -19.30 -14.00
C PHE A 283 -14.14 -20.05 -15.29
N VAL A 284 -14.42 -19.29 -16.36
CA VAL A 284 -14.77 -19.86 -17.67
C VAL A 284 -13.55 -20.46 -18.38
N ALA A 285 -12.36 -19.91 -18.18
CA ALA A 285 -11.12 -20.43 -18.78
C ALA A 285 -10.51 -21.61 -18.01
N ASN A 286 -10.96 -21.88 -16.77
CA ASN A 286 -10.47 -23.02 -15.99
C ASN A 286 -10.70 -24.34 -16.77
N GLN A 287 -9.67 -25.11 -17.09
CA GLN A 287 -9.86 -26.37 -17.80
C GLN A 287 -10.42 -27.47 -16.88
N ASN A 288 -10.15 -27.37 -15.58
CA ASN A 288 -10.55 -28.33 -14.55
C ASN A 288 -11.74 -27.82 -13.72
N LYS A 289 -12.76 -27.24 -14.36
CA LYS A 289 -13.96 -26.72 -13.68
C LYS A 289 -14.64 -27.83 -12.86
N PRO A 290 -14.86 -27.61 -11.55
CA PRO A 290 -15.72 -28.45 -10.72
C PRO A 290 -17.16 -28.57 -11.28
N ALA A 291 -17.84 -29.67 -10.97
CA ALA A 291 -19.18 -29.95 -11.51
C ALA A 291 -20.24 -28.93 -11.07
N ASP A 292 -20.14 -28.39 -9.86
CA ASP A 292 -21.01 -27.34 -9.33
C ASP A 292 -20.82 -26.00 -10.07
N ILE A 293 -19.59 -25.63 -10.41
CA ILE A 293 -19.27 -24.48 -11.26
C ILE A 293 -19.90 -24.66 -12.65
N VAL A 294 -19.70 -25.82 -13.28
CA VAL A 294 -20.33 -26.14 -14.57
C VAL A 294 -21.86 -26.04 -14.46
N GLY A 295 -22.45 -26.65 -13.43
CA GLY A 295 -23.88 -26.61 -13.18
C GLY A 295 -24.44 -25.19 -13.06
N ILE A 296 -23.75 -24.30 -12.35
CA ILE A 296 -24.14 -22.88 -12.24
C ILE A 296 -24.08 -22.18 -13.60
N LEU A 297 -23.00 -22.37 -14.37
CA LEU A 297 -22.83 -21.73 -15.68
C LEU A 297 -23.88 -22.23 -16.69
N VAL A 298 -24.17 -23.54 -16.70
CA VAL A 298 -25.21 -24.14 -17.55
C VAL A 298 -26.60 -23.62 -17.16
N THR A 299 -26.93 -23.62 -15.86
CA THR A 299 -28.24 -23.15 -15.35
C THR A 299 -28.49 -21.68 -15.71
N ASN A 300 -27.43 -20.86 -15.75
CA ASN A 300 -27.52 -19.43 -16.05
C ASN A 300 -27.16 -19.06 -17.49
N ARG A 301 -26.94 -20.05 -18.38
CA ARG A 301 -26.41 -19.86 -19.74
C ARG A 301 -27.12 -18.76 -20.51
N SER A 302 -28.44 -18.87 -20.68
CA SER A 302 -29.19 -17.91 -21.49
C SER A 302 -29.12 -16.48 -20.94
N LYS A 303 -29.07 -16.33 -19.61
CA LYS A 303 -28.93 -15.01 -18.95
C LYS A 303 -27.53 -14.43 -19.14
N LEU A 304 -26.49 -15.26 -19.01
CA LEU A 304 -25.10 -14.85 -19.23
C LEU A 304 -24.85 -14.43 -20.68
N LEU A 305 -25.34 -15.22 -21.65
CA LEU A 305 -25.21 -14.89 -23.07
C LEU A 305 -25.90 -13.56 -23.41
N ARG A 306 -27.11 -13.34 -22.88
CA ARG A 306 -27.80 -12.06 -23.04
C ARG A 306 -27.04 -10.90 -22.40
N LEU A 307 -26.54 -11.08 -21.16
CA LEU A 307 -25.74 -10.08 -20.47
C LEU A 307 -24.53 -9.65 -21.31
N PHE A 308 -23.79 -10.61 -21.87
CA PHE A 308 -22.59 -10.33 -22.65
C PHE A 308 -22.86 -9.76 -24.05
N ALA A 309 -24.01 -10.05 -24.65
CA ALA A 309 -24.44 -9.41 -25.90
C ALA A 309 -24.64 -7.89 -25.71
N ASP A 310 -25.22 -7.50 -24.57
CA ASP A 310 -25.46 -6.10 -24.21
C ASP A 310 -24.23 -5.43 -23.56
N PHE A 311 -23.16 -6.20 -23.32
CA PHE A 311 -21.98 -5.71 -22.62
C PHE A 311 -21.00 -5.05 -23.60
N LYS A 312 -20.97 -3.72 -23.58
CA LYS A 312 -20.10 -2.88 -24.39
C LYS A 312 -19.21 -2.01 -23.50
N THR A 313 -17.99 -1.77 -23.96
CA THR A 313 -17.08 -0.76 -23.41
C THR A 313 -17.26 0.56 -24.15
N ASP A 314 -17.00 1.68 -23.47
CA ASP A 314 -17.11 3.03 -24.07
C ASP A 314 -16.03 3.30 -25.14
N LYS A 315 -14.98 2.47 -25.17
CA LYS A 315 -13.89 2.53 -26.14
C LYS A 315 -13.76 1.18 -26.85
N GLU A 316 -13.31 1.21 -28.10
CA GLU A 316 -12.90 0.01 -28.82
C GLU A 316 -11.68 -0.59 -28.12
N ASP A 317 -11.92 -1.64 -27.34
CA ASP A 317 -10.88 -2.46 -26.70
C ASP A 317 -10.90 -3.84 -27.35
N GLY A 318 -10.01 -4.04 -28.31
CA GLY A 318 -9.92 -5.29 -29.07
C GLY A 318 -9.59 -6.50 -28.20
N GLN A 319 -8.85 -6.32 -27.11
CA GLN A 319 -8.55 -7.42 -26.19
C GLN A 319 -9.79 -7.80 -25.39
N PHE A 320 -10.55 -6.82 -24.90
CA PHE A 320 -11.81 -7.07 -24.22
C PHE A 320 -12.81 -7.80 -25.11
N GLU A 321 -13.00 -7.36 -26.36
CA GLU A 321 -13.91 -8.01 -27.29
C GLU A 321 -13.49 -9.45 -27.63
N ALA A 322 -12.18 -9.71 -27.77
CA ALA A 322 -11.65 -11.06 -27.95
C ALA A 322 -11.91 -11.96 -26.73
N ASP A 323 -11.65 -11.45 -25.52
CA ASP A 323 -11.92 -12.16 -24.27
C ASP A 323 -13.42 -12.46 -24.13
N LYS A 324 -14.28 -11.49 -24.46
CA LYS A 324 -15.74 -11.63 -24.40
C LYS A 324 -16.23 -12.69 -25.38
N ALA A 325 -15.75 -12.65 -26.62
CA ALA A 325 -16.08 -13.66 -27.62
C ALA A 325 -15.62 -15.07 -27.20
N HIS A 326 -14.46 -15.19 -26.56
CA HIS A 326 -14.01 -16.46 -25.98
C HIS A 326 -14.95 -16.94 -24.87
N VAL A 327 -15.25 -16.09 -23.88
CA VAL A 327 -16.15 -16.44 -22.77
C VAL A 327 -17.54 -16.87 -23.27
N VAL A 328 -18.09 -16.15 -24.25
CA VAL A 328 -19.39 -16.47 -24.86
C VAL A 328 -19.37 -17.84 -25.55
N ARG A 329 -18.32 -18.13 -26.33
CA ARG A 329 -18.17 -19.44 -27.00
C ARG A 329 -18.08 -20.58 -25.99
N GLU A 330 -17.24 -20.44 -24.96
CA GLU A 330 -17.08 -21.46 -23.93
C GLU A 330 -18.40 -21.74 -23.20
N ILE A 331 -19.12 -20.69 -22.77
CA ILE A 331 -20.39 -20.85 -22.06
C ILE A 331 -21.47 -21.52 -22.95
N ALA A 332 -21.50 -21.20 -24.24
CA ALA A 332 -22.42 -21.80 -25.19
C ALA A 332 -22.13 -23.29 -25.42
N ALA A 333 -20.84 -23.66 -25.44
CA ALA A 333 -20.37 -25.03 -25.66
C ALA A 333 -20.38 -25.91 -24.39
N LEU A 334 -20.58 -25.34 -23.20
CA LEU A 334 -20.66 -26.15 -21.97
C LEU A 334 -21.77 -27.20 -22.09
N GLU A 335 -21.47 -28.42 -21.70
CA GLU A 335 -22.47 -29.48 -21.55
C GLU A 335 -22.74 -29.74 -20.06
N PRO A 336 -23.95 -30.16 -19.67
CA PRO A 336 -24.19 -30.64 -18.32
C PRO A 336 -23.27 -31.85 -18.10
N LYS A 337 -22.31 -31.75 -17.16
CA LYS A 337 -21.65 -32.95 -16.67
C LYS A 337 -22.71 -33.78 -15.96
N GLY A 338 -22.91 -35.02 -16.41
CA GLY A 338 -23.81 -35.97 -15.77
C GLY A 338 -23.46 -36.15 -14.28
N PRO A 339 -24.41 -36.68 -13.48
CA PRO A 339 -24.23 -36.89 -12.05
C PRO A 339 -23.01 -37.75 -11.72
#